data_AF-A0A7Z0WEC2-F1
#
_entry.id   AF-A0A7Z0WEC2-F1
#
_cell.length_a   1.000
_cell.length_b   1.000
_cell.length_c   1.000
_cell.angle_alpha   90.00
_cell.angle_beta   90.00
_cell.angle_gamma   90.00
#
_symmetry.space_group_name_H-M   'P 1'
#
loop_
_entity.id
_entity.type
_entity.pdbx_description
1 polymer ?
#
loop_
_entity_poly.entity_id
_entity_poly.type
_entity_poly.pdbx_seq_one_letter_code
_entity_poly.pdbx_strand_id
1 'polypeptide(L)'
;MVIRRLVAGLATLVVLAGCAQPTAGAPVPNQAAADLVIVDKALKAFQEHFGGLGDEHARVYNYLNHGDTKITTEHESYKLGQPPVTLLLRRQNEDGDQSAILHQPDAPVDLVRLDERHKNLAPTPWVSVPTLYQGGFQTCFLLTAWVACHLDNALAQTKLEAPDRLPREVVRTDDGYEVTTGALLGLMLDEGFITVPDDQRDEITDPMRESMVPVTFSLNEKMRFTGFDIRGKITDGDAVPLEIQIGYEVLGKATEDDFPEAPGPKDVTVITDKAKADEFWAGFNARQNSN
;
A
#
# COMPACT_ATOMS: atom_id res chain seq x y z
N MET A 1 94.53 -17.03 -44.66
CA MET A 1 94.79 -18.49 -44.77
C MET A 1 94.52 -19.10 -43.39
N VAL A 2 93.63 -20.11 -43.32
CA VAL A 2 93.37 -21.10 -42.20
C VAL A 2 92.81 -20.53 -40.87
N ILE A 3 91.50 -20.60 -40.56
CA ILE A 3 90.66 -21.69 -39.94
C ILE A 3 90.96 -22.03 -38.46
N ARG A 4 89.98 -21.80 -37.55
CA ARG A 4 89.41 -22.70 -36.48
C ARG A 4 88.53 -21.86 -35.51
N ARG A 5 87.20 -22.04 -35.41
CA ARG A 5 86.32 -23.09 -34.81
C ARG A 5 85.86 -22.81 -33.35
N LEU A 6 84.52 -22.84 -33.18
CA LEU A 6 83.67 -23.31 -32.05
C LEU A 6 83.73 -22.55 -30.70
N VAL A 7 82.67 -21.85 -30.26
CA VAL A 7 81.38 -22.31 -29.64
C VAL A 7 81.55 -22.88 -28.23
N ALA A 8 81.05 -22.14 -27.23
CA ALA A 8 80.14 -22.57 -26.13
C ALA A 8 80.34 -21.69 -24.88
N GLY A 9 79.49 -20.67 -24.72
CA GLY A 9 79.37 -19.90 -23.48
C GLY A 9 77.90 -19.84 -23.08
N LEU A 10 77.49 -20.79 -22.23
CA LEU A 10 76.13 -20.90 -21.70
C LEU A 10 75.93 -19.76 -20.67
N ALA A 11 75.26 -18.68 -21.09
CA ALA A 11 74.82 -17.63 -20.17
C ALA A 11 73.44 -17.99 -19.62
N THR A 12 73.42 -18.60 -18.45
CA THR A 12 72.19 -18.92 -17.71
C THR A 12 71.61 -17.63 -17.12
N LEU A 13 70.69 -17.00 -17.85
CA LEU A 13 69.79 -15.97 -17.30
C LEU A 13 68.82 -16.64 -16.32
N VAL A 14 69.11 -16.57 -15.03
CA VAL A 14 68.14 -16.88 -13.98
C VAL A 14 67.12 -15.75 -13.97
N VAL A 15 66.05 -15.90 -14.75
CA VAL A 15 64.84 -15.12 -14.56
C VAL A 15 64.26 -15.58 -13.23
N LEU A 16 64.44 -14.76 -12.20
CA LEU A 16 63.65 -14.85 -10.96
C LEU A 16 62.19 -14.59 -11.34
N ALA A 17 61.50 -15.64 -11.82
CA ALA A 17 60.05 -15.68 -11.87
C ALA A 17 59.58 -15.72 -10.42
N GLY A 18 59.49 -14.53 -9.81
CA GLY A 18 58.71 -14.35 -8.60
C GLY A 18 57.27 -14.70 -8.95
N CYS A 19 56.86 -15.92 -8.65
CA CYS A 19 55.46 -16.32 -8.60
C CYS A 19 54.81 -15.54 -7.45
N ALA A 20 54.55 -14.25 -7.65
CA ALA A 20 53.50 -13.57 -6.91
C ALA A 20 52.21 -14.22 -7.39
N GLN A 21 51.81 -15.32 -6.74
CA GLN A 21 50.46 -15.84 -6.89
C GLN A 21 49.54 -14.69 -6.48
N PRO A 22 48.74 -14.11 -7.40
CA PRO A 22 47.75 -13.14 -6.98
C PRO A 22 46.85 -13.86 -5.99
N THR A 23 46.91 -13.48 -4.72
CA THR A 23 45.88 -13.84 -3.76
C THR A 23 44.61 -13.19 -4.28
N ALA A 24 43.80 -13.98 -4.98
CA ALA A 24 42.46 -13.57 -5.34
C ALA A 24 41.78 -13.13 -4.04
N GLY A 25 41.45 -11.84 -3.95
CA GLY A 25 40.72 -11.31 -2.80
C GLY A 25 39.44 -12.13 -2.63
N ALA A 26 39.11 -12.47 -1.39
CA ALA A 26 37.82 -13.09 -1.11
C ALA A 26 36.72 -12.08 -1.47
N PRO A 27 35.63 -12.50 -2.16
CA PRO A 27 34.51 -11.60 -2.43
C PRO A 27 33.96 -11.09 -1.10
N VAL A 28 33.95 -9.77 -0.93
CA VAL A 28 33.31 -9.12 0.21
C VAL A 28 31.83 -8.93 -0.13
N PRO A 29 30.89 -9.39 0.72
CA PRO A 29 29.48 -9.14 0.51
C PRO A 29 29.19 -7.63 0.38
N ASN A 30 28.53 -7.24 -0.71
CA ASN A 30 28.03 -5.88 -0.87
C ASN A 30 26.57 -5.83 -0.39
N GLN A 31 26.38 -5.54 0.89
CA GLN A 31 25.06 -5.50 1.52
C GLN A 31 24.13 -4.51 0.82
N ALA A 32 24.62 -3.31 0.48
CA ALA A 32 23.82 -2.29 -0.18
C ALA A 32 23.29 -2.75 -1.56
N ALA A 33 24.11 -3.47 -2.33
CA ALA A 33 23.65 -4.06 -3.59
C ALA A 33 22.64 -5.20 -3.40
N ALA A 34 22.79 -5.99 -2.32
CA ALA A 34 21.84 -7.03 -1.98
C ALA A 34 20.49 -6.45 -1.53
N ASP A 35 20.51 -5.40 -0.70
CA ASP A 35 19.33 -4.71 -0.19
C ASP A 35 18.52 -4.10 -1.35
N LEU A 36 19.20 -3.49 -2.32
CA LEU A 36 18.56 -2.99 -3.55
C LEU A 36 17.75 -4.06 -4.29
N VAL A 37 18.30 -5.26 -4.44
CA VAL A 37 17.60 -6.38 -5.09
C VAL A 37 16.39 -6.82 -4.27
N ILE A 38 16.47 -6.76 -2.94
CA ILE A 38 15.35 -7.08 -2.05
C ILE A 38 14.27 -6.00 -2.13
N VAL A 39 14.64 -4.72 -2.17
CA VAL A 39 13.73 -3.58 -2.36
C VAL A 39 12.94 -3.72 -3.67
N ASP A 40 13.62 -3.99 -4.78
CA ASP A 40 12.96 -4.19 -6.08
C ASP A 40 12.00 -5.41 -6.06
N LYS A 41 12.39 -6.49 -5.36
CA LYS A 41 11.51 -7.66 -5.17
C LYS A 41 10.31 -7.36 -4.30
N ALA A 42 10.46 -6.56 -3.26
CA ALA A 42 9.38 -6.16 -2.37
C ALA A 42 8.33 -5.32 -3.12
N LEU A 43 8.79 -4.32 -3.87
CA LEU A 43 7.92 -3.48 -4.69
C LEU A 43 7.18 -4.33 -5.73
N LYS A 44 7.88 -5.26 -6.39
CA LYS A 44 7.25 -6.20 -7.32
C LYS A 44 6.22 -7.08 -6.64
N ALA A 45 6.51 -7.63 -5.46
CA ALA A 45 5.57 -8.47 -4.71
C ALA A 45 4.32 -7.71 -4.29
N PHE A 46 4.47 -6.44 -3.90
CA PHE A 46 3.37 -5.51 -3.64
C PHE A 46 2.50 -5.30 -4.90
N GLN A 47 3.11 -4.97 -6.03
CA GLN A 47 2.39 -4.76 -7.31
C GLN A 47 1.69 -6.03 -7.80
N GLU A 48 2.36 -7.18 -7.74
CA GLU A 48 1.79 -8.47 -8.15
C GLU A 48 0.61 -8.88 -7.27
N HIS A 49 0.66 -8.58 -5.97
CA HIS A 49 -0.42 -8.87 -5.03
C HIS A 49 -1.72 -8.15 -5.43
N PHE A 50 -1.66 -6.84 -5.68
CA PHE A 50 -2.84 -6.05 -6.06
C PHE A 50 -3.24 -6.20 -7.54
N GLY A 51 -2.32 -6.62 -8.41
CA GLY A 51 -2.63 -6.95 -9.81
C GLY A 51 -3.46 -8.22 -9.99
N GLY A 52 -3.50 -9.10 -8.97
CA GLY A 52 -4.19 -10.39 -9.02
C GLY A 52 -4.77 -10.81 -7.67
N LEU A 53 -5.52 -9.91 -7.02
CA LEU A 53 -6.06 -10.13 -5.67
C LEU A 53 -6.91 -11.41 -5.62
N GLY A 54 -6.46 -12.37 -4.82
CA GLY A 54 -7.10 -13.68 -4.65
C GLY A 54 -8.32 -13.64 -3.74
N ASP A 55 -8.56 -14.76 -3.05
CA ASP A 55 -9.49 -14.81 -1.92
C ASP A 55 -8.78 -14.28 -0.69
N GLU A 56 -9.29 -13.21 -0.09
CA GLU A 56 -8.55 -12.45 0.91
C GLU A 56 -9.46 -11.76 1.92
N HIS A 57 -9.04 -11.81 3.19
CA HIS A 57 -9.49 -10.94 4.26
C HIS A 57 -8.33 -10.00 4.61
N ALA A 58 -8.59 -8.71 4.52
CA ALA A 58 -7.60 -7.68 4.78
C ALA A 58 -8.18 -6.54 5.61
N ARG A 59 -7.28 -5.81 6.27
CA ARG A 59 -7.60 -4.63 7.07
C ARG A 59 -6.80 -3.44 6.58
N VAL A 60 -7.44 -2.28 6.53
CA VAL A 60 -6.79 -0.98 6.38
C VAL A 60 -7.15 -0.11 7.56
N TYR A 61 -6.13 0.52 8.15
CA TYR A 61 -6.32 1.54 9.16
C TYR A 61 -5.67 2.85 8.72
N ASN A 62 -6.27 3.95 9.15
CA ASN A 62 -5.78 5.29 8.89
C ASN A 62 -5.94 6.13 10.16
N TYR A 63 -4.82 6.66 10.62
CA TYR A 63 -4.73 7.64 11.67
C TYR A 63 -4.06 8.88 11.09
N LEU A 64 -4.71 10.02 11.23
CA LEU A 64 -4.17 11.32 10.84
C LEU A 64 -4.41 12.32 11.95
N ASN A 65 -3.40 13.12 12.26
CA ASN A 65 -3.50 14.21 13.21
C ASN A 65 -2.83 15.47 12.60
N HIS A 66 -3.61 16.54 12.48
CA HIS A 66 -3.17 17.82 11.95
C HIS A 66 -3.99 18.94 12.60
N GLY A 67 -3.35 19.74 13.46
CA GLY A 67 -4.03 20.78 14.24
C GLY A 67 -5.13 20.20 15.13
N ASP A 68 -6.37 20.67 14.92
CA ASP A 68 -7.55 20.17 15.62
C ASP A 68 -8.20 18.96 14.91
N THR A 69 -7.74 18.62 13.70
CA THR A 69 -8.28 17.48 12.95
C THR A 69 -7.61 16.19 13.34
N LYS A 70 -8.44 15.25 13.82
CA LYS A 70 -8.06 13.86 14.08
C LYS A 70 -8.94 12.94 13.28
N ILE A 71 -8.32 12.08 12.49
CA ILE A 71 -8.99 11.03 11.75
C ILE A 71 -8.52 9.70 12.31
N THR A 72 -9.48 8.83 12.57
CA THR A 72 -9.24 7.43 12.88
C THR A 72 -10.28 6.65 12.11
N THR A 73 -9.84 5.76 11.22
CA THR A 73 -10.75 4.89 10.50
C THR A 73 -10.12 3.52 10.36
N GLU A 74 -10.95 2.50 10.46
CA GLU A 74 -10.55 1.13 10.17
C GLU A 74 -11.59 0.52 9.23
N HIS A 75 -11.08 -0.14 8.19
CA HIS A 75 -11.87 -0.82 7.18
C HIS A 75 -11.39 -2.26 7.10
N GLU A 76 -12.31 -3.20 7.04
CA GLU A 76 -12.01 -4.59 6.73
C GLU A 76 -12.68 -4.95 5.41
N SER A 77 -11.98 -5.72 4.59
CA SER A 77 -12.52 -6.21 3.33
C SER A 77 -12.36 -7.70 3.21
N TYR A 78 -13.38 -8.33 2.65
CA TYR A 78 -13.41 -9.73 2.28
C TYR A 78 -13.69 -9.83 0.79
N LYS A 79 -12.93 -10.65 0.09
CA LYS A 79 -13.12 -10.95 -1.32
C LYS A 79 -13.04 -12.45 -1.50
N LEU A 80 -14.04 -13.05 -2.14
CA LEU A 80 -14.10 -14.49 -2.39
C LEU A 80 -14.59 -14.77 -3.82
N GLY A 81 -13.87 -15.62 -4.54
CA GLY A 81 -14.25 -16.10 -5.87
C GLY A 81 -13.91 -15.17 -7.05
N GLN A 82 -14.31 -15.60 -8.24
CA GLN A 82 -14.18 -14.91 -9.53
C GLN A 82 -15.36 -15.30 -10.44
N PRO A 83 -16.32 -14.41 -10.74
CA PRO A 83 -16.47 -13.03 -10.23
C PRO A 83 -16.63 -13.00 -8.71
N PRO A 84 -16.09 -11.99 -8.02
CA PRO A 84 -16.02 -12.01 -6.57
C PRO A 84 -17.34 -11.61 -5.91
N VAL A 85 -17.65 -12.26 -4.79
CA VAL A 85 -18.44 -11.64 -3.73
C VAL A 85 -17.50 -10.77 -2.90
N THR A 86 -17.92 -9.57 -2.54
CA THR A 86 -17.13 -8.69 -1.66
C THR A 86 -17.95 -8.14 -0.51
N LEU A 87 -17.30 -8.03 0.65
CA LEU A 87 -17.85 -7.40 1.84
C LEU A 87 -16.84 -6.37 2.32
N LEU A 88 -17.27 -5.13 2.48
CA LEU A 88 -16.49 -4.06 3.08
C LEU A 88 -17.17 -3.62 4.38
N LEU A 89 -16.48 -3.81 5.50
CA LEU A 89 -16.90 -3.32 6.80
C LEU A 89 -16.19 -2.01 7.10
N ARG A 90 -16.93 -1.01 7.61
CA ARG A 90 -16.37 0.30 7.95
C ARG A 90 -16.70 0.70 9.37
N ARG A 91 -15.65 1.07 10.13
CA ARG A 91 -15.75 1.72 11.44
C ARG A 91 -14.93 3.00 11.46
N GLN A 92 -15.41 4.02 12.16
CA GLN A 92 -14.71 5.31 12.32
C GLN A 92 -14.10 5.50 13.72
N ASN A 93 -14.23 4.50 14.59
CA ASN A 93 -13.54 4.40 15.86
C ASN A 93 -13.58 2.93 16.32
N GLU A 94 -12.73 2.58 17.28
CA GLU A 94 -12.56 1.22 17.77
C GLU A 94 -13.86 0.62 18.34
N ASP A 95 -14.65 1.44 19.04
CA ASP A 95 -15.91 1.03 19.71
C ASP A 95 -17.19 1.29 18.89
N GLY A 96 -17.07 1.70 17.64
CA GLY A 96 -18.22 2.12 16.82
C GLY A 96 -18.95 0.99 16.12
N ASP A 97 -20.25 1.18 15.91
CA ASP A 97 -21.04 0.32 15.03
C ASP A 97 -20.46 0.31 13.61
N GLN A 98 -20.47 -0.89 13.00
CA GLN A 98 -19.97 -1.09 11.65
C GLN A 98 -21.07 -1.00 10.60
N SER A 99 -20.88 -0.10 9.65
CA SER A 99 -21.58 -0.19 8.36
C SER A 99 -20.96 -1.29 7.50
N ALA A 100 -21.74 -1.81 6.54
CA ALA A 100 -21.27 -2.84 5.63
C ALA A 100 -21.69 -2.52 4.19
N ILE A 101 -20.85 -2.85 3.21
CA ILE A 101 -21.20 -2.85 1.79
C ILE A 101 -20.97 -4.28 1.28
N LEU A 102 -22.04 -4.94 0.87
CA LEU A 102 -22.03 -6.28 0.28
C LEU A 102 -22.30 -6.16 -1.22
N HIS A 103 -21.38 -6.68 -2.03
CA HIS A 103 -21.56 -6.82 -3.47
C HIS A 103 -21.57 -8.31 -3.82
N GLN A 104 -22.68 -8.76 -4.41
CA GLN A 104 -22.80 -10.14 -4.91
C GLN A 104 -22.21 -10.24 -6.32
N PRO A 105 -21.71 -11.43 -6.73
CA PRO A 105 -21.16 -11.61 -8.06
C PRO A 105 -22.15 -11.21 -9.15
N ASP A 106 -21.69 -10.39 -10.10
CA ASP A 106 -22.45 -9.88 -11.25
C ASP A 106 -23.73 -9.08 -10.90
N ALA A 107 -23.89 -8.69 -9.63
CA ALA A 107 -25.05 -7.92 -9.21
C ALA A 107 -24.98 -6.49 -9.76
N PRO A 108 -26.09 -5.93 -10.27
CA PRO A 108 -26.13 -4.53 -10.74
C PRO A 108 -26.20 -3.51 -9.58
N VAL A 109 -26.22 -4.00 -8.33
CA VAL A 109 -26.44 -3.21 -7.13
C VAL A 109 -25.49 -3.63 -6.01
N ASP A 110 -25.18 -2.69 -5.14
CA ASP A 110 -24.55 -2.95 -3.85
C ASP A 110 -25.61 -2.90 -2.75
N LEU A 111 -25.45 -3.72 -1.72
CA LEU A 111 -26.28 -3.72 -0.52
C LEU A 111 -25.50 -3.06 0.62
N VAL A 112 -25.98 -1.91 1.08
CA VAL A 112 -25.34 -1.12 2.13
C VAL A 112 -26.12 -1.26 3.43
N ARG A 113 -25.49 -1.84 4.46
CA ARG A 113 -26.01 -1.84 5.84
C ARG A 113 -25.59 -0.55 6.52
N LEU A 114 -26.58 0.21 6.99
CA LEU A 114 -26.37 1.46 7.70
C LEU A 114 -25.95 1.19 9.16
N ASP A 115 -24.99 1.97 9.65
CA ASP A 115 -24.72 2.06 11.08
C ASP A 115 -25.70 3.05 11.75
N GLU A 116 -25.65 3.19 13.07
CA GLU A 116 -26.53 4.09 13.83
C GLU A 116 -26.44 5.56 13.39
N ARG A 117 -25.31 5.99 12.84
CA ARG A 117 -25.08 7.37 12.40
C ARG A 117 -25.71 7.66 11.05
N HIS A 118 -25.80 6.64 10.20
CA HIS A 118 -26.36 6.75 8.86
C HIS A 118 -27.82 6.29 8.77
N LYS A 119 -28.46 5.87 9.88
CA LYS A 119 -29.86 5.41 9.89
C LYS A 119 -30.89 6.40 9.35
N ASN A 120 -30.55 7.69 9.29
CA ASN A 120 -31.41 8.73 8.73
C ASN A 120 -31.36 8.80 7.20
N LEU A 121 -30.41 8.13 6.54
CA LEU A 121 -30.29 8.11 5.08
C LEU A 121 -31.39 7.26 4.41
N ALA A 122 -31.99 6.31 5.12
CA ALA A 122 -33.06 5.46 4.60
C ALA A 122 -33.96 4.93 5.73
N PRO A 123 -35.23 4.58 5.45
CA PRO A 123 -36.16 4.07 6.46
C PRO A 123 -35.89 2.62 6.90
N THR A 124 -34.99 1.90 6.24
CA THR A 124 -34.66 0.50 6.56
C THR A 124 -33.16 0.33 6.84
N PRO A 125 -32.74 -0.74 7.56
CA PRO A 125 -31.33 -0.95 7.89
C PRO A 125 -30.43 -1.18 6.67
N TRP A 126 -30.98 -1.73 5.59
CA TRP A 126 -30.26 -1.95 4.35
C TRP A 126 -30.75 -1.04 3.23
N VAL A 127 -29.83 -0.66 2.34
CA VAL A 127 -30.11 0.11 1.14
C VAL A 127 -29.53 -0.62 -0.06
N SER A 128 -30.32 -0.82 -1.10
CA SER A 128 -29.85 -1.28 -2.40
C SER A 128 -29.63 -0.07 -3.30
N VAL A 129 -28.40 0.10 -3.78
CA VAL A 129 -27.99 1.21 -4.64
C VAL A 129 -27.31 0.68 -5.90
N PRO A 130 -27.36 1.38 -7.04
CA PRO A 130 -26.67 0.93 -8.25
C PRO A 130 -25.18 0.82 -7.98
N THR A 131 -24.57 -0.29 -8.42
CA THR A 131 -23.17 -0.58 -8.13
C THR A 131 -22.23 0.38 -8.86
N LEU A 132 -21.10 0.68 -8.24
CA LEU A 132 -19.99 1.40 -8.88
C LEU A 132 -19.16 0.50 -9.80
N TYR A 133 -19.29 -0.82 -9.71
CA TYR A 133 -18.58 -1.82 -10.54
C TYR A 133 -19.14 -1.92 -11.97
N GLN A 134 -19.26 -0.80 -12.69
CA GLN A 134 -19.76 -0.79 -14.06
C GLN A 134 -18.79 -1.53 -15.00
N GLY A 135 -19.23 -2.67 -15.54
CA GLY A 135 -18.42 -3.50 -16.45
C GLY A 135 -17.56 -4.56 -15.77
N GLY A 136 -17.74 -4.77 -14.46
CA GLY A 136 -17.09 -5.83 -13.69
C GLY A 136 -16.29 -5.31 -12.49
N PHE A 137 -15.87 -6.24 -11.64
CA PHE A 137 -15.07 -5.94 -10.47
C PHE A 137 -13.68 -5.42 -10.88
N GLN A 138 -13.23 -4.33 -10.24
CA GLN A 138 -11.87 -3.83 -10.34
C GLN A 138 -11.27 -3.76 -8.94
N THR A 139 -10.07 -4.31 -8.75
CA THR A 139 -9.42 -4.37 -7.43
C THR A 139 -9.34 -3.00 -6.76
N CYS A 140 -8.96 -1.96 -7.50
CA CYS A 140 -8.81 -0.61 -6.96
C CYS A 140 -10.13 0.07 -6.55
N PHE A 141 -11.29 -0.51 -6.85
CA PHE A 141 -12.58 -0.04 -6.31
C PHE A 141 -12.91 -0.66 -4.95
N LEU A 142 -12.23 -1.74 -4.54
CA LEU A 142 -12.31 -2.22 -3.17
C LEU A 142 -11.55 -1.22 -2.27
N LEU A 143 -12.24 -0.57 -1.33
CA LEU A 143 -11.68 0.55 -0.55
C LEU A 143 -10.34 0.23 0.14
N THR A 144 -10.15 -1.01 0.58
CA THR A 144 -8.89 -1.44 1.19
C THR A 144 -7.73 -1.52 0.19
N ALA A 145 -7.99 -1.98 -1.03
CA ALA A 145 -7.00 -2.01 -2.10
C ALA A 145 -6.84 -0.66 -2.81
N TRP A 146 -7.82 0.24 -2.72
CA TRP A 146 -7.76 1.60 -3.25
C TRP A 146 -6.54 2.35 -2.73
N VAL A 147 -6.26 2.29 -1.42
CA VAL A 147 -5.06 2.90 -0.80
C VAL A 147 -3.78 2.35 -1.42
N ALA A 148 -3.71 1.04 -1.64
CA ALA A 148 -2.55 0.40 -2.25
C ALA A 148 -2.34 0.85 -3.71
N CYS A 149 -3.41 0.93 -4.51
CA CYS A 149 -3.30 1.39 -5.90
C CYS A 149 -2.77 2.83 -5.99
N HIS A 150 -3.26 3.72 -5.13
CA HIS A 150 -2.79 5.11 -5.07
C HIS A 150 -1.38 5.24 -4.49
N LEU A 151 -1.02 4.40 -3.52
CA LEU A 151 0.36 4.30 -3.02
C LEU A 151 1.33 3.87 -4.13
N ASP A 152 0.96 2.89 -4.97
CA ASP A 152 1.81 2.46 -6.10
C ASP A 152 2.10 3.62 -7.06
N ASN A 153 1.09 4.42 -7.39
CA ASN A 153 1.26 5.63 -8.20
C ASN A 153 2.20 6.65 -7.53
N ALA A 154 1.99 6.94 -6.24
CA ALA A 154 2.83 7.89 -5.50
C ALA A 154 4.29 7.42 -5.42
N LEU A 155 4.54 6.12 -5.22
CA LEU A 155 5.87 5.52 -5.23
C LEU A 155 6.52 5.60 -6.61
N ALA A 156 5.78 5.30 -7.67
CA ALA A 156 6.25 5.38 -9.04
C ALA A 156 6.66 6.81 -9.42
N GLN A 157 5.83 7.80 -9.09
CA GLN A 157 6.13 9.21 -9.32
C GLN A 157 7.31 9.69 -8.47
N THR A 158 7.36 9.30 -7.19
CA THR A 158 8.49 9.63 -6.30
C THR A 158 9.82 9.11 -6.85
N LYS A 159 9.82 7.90 -7.44
CA LYS A 159 11.02 7.32 -8.07
C LYS A 159 11.51 8.14 -9.26
N LEU A 160 10.63 8.86 -9.96
CA LEU A 160 11.00 9.75 -11.07
C LEU A 160 11.51 11.10 -10.57
N GLU A 161 10.87 11.67 -9.54
CA GLU A 161 11.18 13.02 -9.04
C GLU A 161 12.38 13.05 -8.09
N ALA A 162 12.55 11.99 -7.29
CA ALA A 162 13.50 11.95 -6.18
C ALA A 162 14.23 10.58 -6.06
N PRO A 163 14.81 10.03 -7.15
CA PRO A 163 15.37 8.67 -7.16
C PRO A 163 16.48 8.44 -6.12
N ASP A 164 17.27 9.48 -5.83
CA ASP A 164 18.41 9.43 -4.91
C ASP A 164 18.02 9.62 -3.43
N ARG A 165 16.76 9.96 -3.17
CA ARG A 165 16.23 10.21 -1.81
C ARG A 165 15.45 9.04 -1.24
N LEU A 166 15.17 8.02 -2.06
CA LEU A 166 14.40 6.84 -1.66
C LEU A 166 15.14 6.04 -0.58
N PRO A 167 14.53 5.81 0.59
CA PRO A 167 15.01 4.83 1.55
C PRO A 167 15.14 3.45 0.89
N ARG A 168 16.15 2.68 1.31
CA ARG A 168 16.47 1.35 0.78
C ARG A 168 16.91 0.46 1.94
N GLU A 169 16.10 0.43 2.99
CA GLU A 169 16.40 -0.34 4.19
C GLU A 169 15.71 -1.69 4.13
N VAL A 170 16.44 -2.73 4.55
CA VAL A 170 15.93 -4.10 4.62
C VAL A 170 16.25 -4.64 6.00
N VAL A 171 15.20 -5.07 6.70
CA VAL A 171 15.31 -5.74 7.99
C VAL A 171 14.76 -7.14 7.84
N ARG A 172 15.55 -8.14 8.24
CA ARG A 172 15.07 -9.51 8.34
C ARG A 172 14.41 -9.69 9.71
N THR A 173 13.20 -10.22 9.71
CA THR A 173 12.42 -10.52 10.91
C THR A 173 12.25 -12.04 11.07
N ASP A 174 11.63 -12.47 12.16
CA ASP A 174 11.30 -13.89 12.37
C ASP A 174 10.22 -14.38 11.38
N ASP A 175 9.33 -13.48 10.95
CA ASP A 175 8.21 -13.80 10.03
C ASP A 175 8.57 -13.60 8.55
N GLY A 176 9.69 -12.93 8.26
CA GLY A 176 10.19 -12.69 6.90
C GLY A 176 11.07 -11.45 6.78
N TYR A 177 10.57 -10.44 6.05
CA TYR A 177 11.32 -9.23 5.74
C TYR A 177 10.44 -7.99 5.89
N GLU A 178 11.03 -6.94 6.44
CA GLU A 178 10.52 -5.58 6.36
C GLU A 178 11.42 -4.79 5.41
N VAL A 179 10.79 -4.08 4.47
CA VAL A 179 11.49 -3.34 3.43
C VAL A 179 10.97 -1.92 3.39
N THR A 180 11.82 -0.96 3.72
CA THR A 180 11.43 0.45 3.77
C THR A 180 11.89 1.18 2.51
N THR A 181 10.91 1.78 1.84
CA THR A 181 11.05 2.78 0.77
C THR A 181 10.39 4.09 1.25
N GLY A 182 10.03 5.00 0.33
CA GLY A 182 9.24 6.16 0.67
C GLY A 182 8.53 6.80 -0.51
N ALA A 183 7.54 7.62 -0.20
CA ALA A 183 6.83 8.48 -1.14
C ALA A 183 6.92 9.93 -0.67
N LEU A 184 6.94 10.89 -1.60
CA LEU A 184 6.83 12.31 -1.24
C LEU A 184 5.42 12.59 -0.71
N LEU A 185 5.31 13.33 0.40
CA LEU A 185 4.02 13.67 1.00
C LEU A 185 3.09 14.36 -0.01
N GLY A 186 3.63 15.27 -0.83
CA GLY A 186 2.87 15.97 -1.86
C GLY A 186 2.17 15.02 -2.82
N LEU A 187 2.89 14.01 -3.33
CA LEU A 187 2.32 13.00 -4.22
C LEU A 187 1.26 12.14 -3.53
N MET A 188 1.43 11.84 -2.25
CA MET A 188 0.42 11.10 -1.48
C MET A 188 -0.87 11.90 -1.25
N LEU A 189 -0.73 13.22 -1.04
CA LEU A 189 -1.86 14.15 -0.92
C LEU A 189 -2.59 14.33 -2.25
N ASP A 190 -1.84 14.38 -3.36
CA ASP A 190 -2.38 14.54 -4.72
C ASP A 190 -3.09 13.28 -5.22
N GLU A 191 -2.60 12.09 -4.85
CA GLU A 191 -3.31 10.81 -5.08
C GLU A 191 -4.56 10.66 -4.19
N GLY A 192 -4.69 11.47 -3.14
CA GLY A 192 -5.94 11.64 -2.38
C GLY A 192 -6.21 10.61 -1.27
N PHE A 193 -5.32 9.62 -1.07
CA PHE A 193 -5.50 8.61 -0.01
C PHE A 193 -5.12 9.10 1.39
N ILE A 194 -4.36 10.20 1.46
CA ILE A 194 -4.28 11.04 2.65
C ILE A 194 -5.30 12.16 2.49
N THR A 195 -6.34 12.17 3.32
CA THR A 195 -7.37 13.19 3.23
C THR A 195 -7.27 14.18 4.39
N VAL A 196 -6.61 15.30 4.14
CA VAL A 196 -6.69 16.51 4.97
C VAL A 196 -7.93 17.32 4.51
N PRO A 197 -8.72 17.91 5.43
CA PRO A 197 -9.81 18.82 5.08
C PRO A 197 -9.32 19.94 4.16
N ASP A 198 -10.12 20.32 3.16
CA ASP A 198 -9.69 21.26 2.12
C ASP A 198 -9.30 22.64 2.69
N ASP A 199 -9.93 23.07 3.77
CA ASP A 199 -9.62 24.31 4.51
C ASP A 199 -8.27 24.26 5.24
N GLN A 200 -7.72 23.07 5.47
CA GLN A 200 -6.40 22.85 6.09
C GLN A 200 -5.33 22.41 5.10
N ARG A 201 -5.71 22.03 3.87
CA ARG A 201 -4.72 21.61 2.85
C ARG A 201 -3.70 22.71 2.55
N ASP A 202 -4.14 23.96 2.57
CA ASP A 202 -3.29 25.13 2.34
C ASP A 202 -2.29 25.39 3.48
N GLU A 203 -2.45 24.74 4.65
CA GLU A 203 -1.51 24.80 5.77
C GLU A 203 -0.32 23.84 5.59
N ILE A 204 -0.42 22.87 4.68
CA ILE A 204 0.68 21.97 4.35
C ILE A 204 1.67 22.70 3.43
N THR A 205 2.78 23.15 4.00
CA THR A 205 3.80 23.94 3.31
C THR A 205 4.52 23.15 2.20
N ASP A 206 5.11 23.84 1.23
CA ASP A 206 5.93 23.18 0.19
C ASP A 206 7.06 22.31 0.78
N PRO A 207 7.82 22.75 1.81
CA PRO A 207 8.79 21.86 2.47
C PRO A 207 8.18 20.61 3.10
N MET A 208 6.96 20.71 3.68
CA MET A 208 6.25 19.52 4.15
C MET A 208 5.90 18.60 2.98
N ARG A 209 5.36 19.12 1.88
CA ARG A 209 5.02 18.34 0.67
C ARG A 209 6.25 17.65 0.07
N GLU A 210 7.41 18.28 0.11
CA GLU A 210 8.67 17.70 -0.35
C GLU A 210 9.25 16.66 0.61
N SER A 211 8.66 16.44 1.78
CA SER A 211 9.17 15.46 2.75
C SER A 211 8.97 14.02 2.27
N MET A 212 10.00 13.19 2.45
CA MET A 212 9.93 11.76 2.17
C MET A 212 9.26 11.05 3.34
N VAL A 213 8.08 10.49 3.12
CA VAL A 213 7.36 9.68 4.10
C VAL A 213 7.78 8.22 3.94
N PRO A 214 8.28 7.56 5.00
CA PRO A 214 8.63 6.15 4.95
C PRO A 214 7.41 5.26 4.67
N VAL A 215 7.63 4.27 3.81
CA VAL A 215 6.67 3.21 3.48
C VAL A 215 7.38 1.88 3.72
N THR A 216 6.94 1.12 4.71
CA THR A 216 7.52 -0.17 5.06
C THR A 216 6.62 -1.29 4.57
N PHE A 217 7.12 -2.11 3.66
CA PHE A 217 6.46 -3.33 3.21
C PHE A 217 6.83 -4.51 4.11
N SER A 218 5.82 -5.26 4.53
CA SER A 218 5.99 -6.55 5.22
C SER A 218 5.84 -7.68 4.21
N LEU A 219 6.81 -8.59 4.23
CA LEU A 219 6.85 -9.79 3.41
C LEU A 219 7.06 -11.01 4.30
N ASN A 220 6.43 -12.14 3.96
CA ASN A 220 6.75 -13.41 4.62
C ASN A 220 8.10 -13.99 4.15
N GLU A 221 8.55 -15.08 4.78
CA GLU A 221 9.77 -15.80 4.42
C GLU A 221 9.90 -16.18 2.92
N LYS A 222 8.76 -16.29 2.21
CA LYS A 222 8.71 -16.60 0.78
C LYS A 222 8.68 -15.35 -0.10
N MET A 223 8.98 -14.17 0.45
CA MET A 223 8.92 -12.87 -0.23
C MET A 223 7.54 -12.53 -0.81
N ARG A 224 6.47 -13.05 -0.20
CA ARG A 224 5.10 -12.64 -0.57
C ARG A 224 4.65 -11.51 0.31
N PHE A 225 4.02 -10.51 -0.28
CA PHE A 225 3.44 -9.36 0.40
C PHE A 225 2.42 -9.80 1.45
N THR A 226 2.49 -9.20 2.64
CA THR A 226 1.55 -9.41 3.75
C THR A 226 1.00 -8.11 4.32
N GLY A 227 1.60 -6.95 3.98
CA GLY A 227 1.11 -5.68 4.45
C GLY A 227 2.06 -4.51 4.17
N PHE A 228 1.61 -3.30 4.47
CA PHE A 228 2.45 -2.12 4.53
C PHE A 228 2.07 -1.24 5.72
N ASP A 229 3.03 -0.46 6.22
CA ASP A 229 2.82 0.63 7.18
C ASP A 229 3.50 1.89 6.64
N ILE A 230 2.75 2.99 6.65
CA ILE A 230 3.19 4.34 6.31
C ILE A 230 3.10 5.14 7.59
N ARG A 231 4.24 5.50 8.16
CA ARG A 231 4.27 6.25 9.42
C ARG A 231 5.21 7.44 9.32
N GLY A 232 4.69 8.61 9.68
CA GLY A 232 5.47 9.83 9.62
C GLY A 232 4.93 10.93 10.52
N LYS A 233 5.84 11.73 11.05
CA LYS A 233 5.55 13.04 11.64
C LYS A 233 6.30 14.08 10.80
N ILE A 234 5.56 14.88 10.05
CA ILE A 234 6.08 15.87 9.11
C ILE A 234 5.94 17.24 9.77
N THR A 235 7.04 18.00 9.79
CA THR A 235 7.14 19.30 10.46
C THR A 235 7.93 20.28 9.60
N ASP A 236 7.56 21.56 9.62
CA ASP A 236 8.31 22.64 8.97
C ASP A 236 8.26 23.92 9.84
N GLY A 237 9.34 24.22 10.55
CA GLY A 237 9.41 25.41 11.42
C GLY A 237 8.25 25.48 12.43
N ASP A 238 7.48 26.57 12.35
CA ASP A 238 6.30 26.81 13.19
C ASP A 238 4.98 26.31 12.56
N ALA A 239 5.02 25.66 11.40
CA ALA A 239 3.84 25.10 10.75
C ALA A 239 3.25 23.94 11.58
N VAL A 240 1.94 23.76 11.45
CA VAL A 240 1.20 22.71 12.15
C VAL A 240 1.72 21.34 11.69
N PRO A 241 2.19 20.47 12.60
CA PRO A 241 2.66 19.14 12.22
C PRO A 241 1.57 18.31 11.58
N LEU A 242 1.94 17.48 10.61
CA LEU A 242 1.10 16.41 10.08
C LEU A 242 1.65 15.08 10.59
N GLU A 243 0.87 14.36 11.40
CA GLU A 243 1.17 13.01 11.83
C GLU A 243 0.26 12.05 11.07
N ILE A 244 0.85 11.03 10.44
CA ILE A 244 0.14 10.01 9.68
C ILE A 244 0.59 8.61 10.10
N GLN A 245 -0.39 7.71 10.16
CA GLN A 245 -0.19 6.28 10.21
C GLN A 245 -1.25 5.61 9.35
N ILE A 246 -0.85 5.05 8.21
CA ILE A 246 -1.74 4.32 7.30
C ILE A 246 -1.15 2.95 7.09
N GLY A 247 -1.95 1.90 7.31
CA GLY A 247 -1.46 0.54 7.11
C GLY A 247 -2.48 -0.35 6.42
N TYR A 248 -1.95 -1.38 5.77
CA TYR A 248 -2.67 -2.49 5.16
C TYR A 248 -2.13 -3.79 5.72
N GLU A 249 -3.01 -4.70 6.10
CA GLU A 249 -2.65 -6.00 6.65
C GLU A 249 -3.48 -7.10 5.99
N VAL A 250 -2.82 -8.14 5.49
CA VAL A 250 -3.46 -9.39 5.08
C VAL A 250 -3.72 -10.23 6.33
N LEU A 251 -4.98 -10.41 6.69
CA LEU A 251 -5.40 -11.15 7.88
C LEU A 251 -5.64 -12.64 7.58
N GLY A 252 -5.86 -12.98 6.32
CA GLY A 252 -6.02 -14.36 5.88
C GLY A 252 -6.73 -14.48 4.55
N LYS A 253 -7.32 -15.66 4.33
CA LYS A 253 -8.19 -15.90 3.19
C LYS A 253 -9.64 -15.71 3.62
N ALA A 254 -10.44 -15.05 2.79
CA ALA A 254 -11.89 -15.05 2.97
C ALA A 254 -12.46 -16.44 2.68
N THR A 255 -13.58 -16.74 3.33
CA THR A 255 -14.34 -17.98 3.28
C THR A 255 -15.83 -17.66 3.18
N GLU A 256 -16.66 -18.65 2.86
CA GLU A 256 -18.12 -18.45 2.76
C GLU A 256 -18.73 -17.94 4.07
N ASP A 257 -18.17 -18.36 5.22
CA ASP A 257 -18.65 -17.99 6.57
C ASP A 257 -18.44 -16.50 6.90
N ASP A 258 -17.59 -15.80 6.15
CA ASP A 258 -17.31 -14.36 6.37
C ASP A 258 -18.42 -13.45 5.82
N PHE A 259 -19.32 -13.98 4.98
CA PHE A 259 -20.32 -13.18 4.28
C PHE A 259 -21.70 -13.30 4.94
N PRO A 260 -22.38 -12.17 5.22
CA PRO A 260 -23.73 -12.23 5.76
C PRO A 260 -24.72 -12.75 4.73
N GLU A 261 -25.80 -13.37 5.20
CA GLU A 261 -26.95 -13.66 4.35
C GLU A 261 -27.54 -12.37 3.78
N ALA A 262 -28.06 -12.46 2.55
CA ALA A 262 -28.73 -11.32 1.93
C ALA A 262 -29.99 -10.94 2.73
N PRO A 263 -30.23 -9.64 3.00
CA PRO A 263 -31.41 -9.18 3.71
C PRO A 263 -32.70 -9.50 2.96
N GLY A 264 -33.78 -9.71 3.72
CA GLY A 264 -35.11 -9.91 3.15
C GLY A 264 -35.65 -8.64 2.46
N PRO A 265 -36.53 -8.75 1.45
CA PRO A 265 -37.02 -7.58 0.70
C PRO A 265 -37.70 -6.48 1.53
N LYS A 266 -38.21 -6.80 2.72
CA LYS A 266 -38.85 -5.83 3.62
C LYS A 266 -37.85 -4.98 4.40
N ASP A 267 -36.60 -5.42 4.47
CA ASP A 267 -35.52 -4.78 5.24
C ASP A 267 -34.62 -3.92 4.35
N VAL A 268 -34.98 -3.76 3.07
CA VAL A 268 -34.17 -3.07 2.05
C VAL A 268 -34.94 -1.90 1.44
N THR A 269 -34.33 -0.72 1.49
CA THR A 269 -34.75 0.46 0.73
C THR A 269 -34.07 0.42 -0.62
N VAL A 270 -34.84 0.44 -1.71
CA VAL A 270 -34.29 0.39 -3.06
C VAL A 270 -34.16 1.80 -3.63
N ILE A 271 -32.94 2.18 -4.01
CA ILE A 271 -32.63 3.41 -4.73
C ILE A 271 -32.19 3.02 -6.14
N THR A 272 -32.96 3.41 -7.15
CA THR A 272 -32.62 3.17 -8.57
C THR A 272 -32.30 4.45 -9.34
N ASP A 273 -32.71 5.59 -8.82
CA ASP A 273 -32.46 6.90 -9.43
C ASP A 273 -31.01 7.34 -9.17
N LYS A 274 -30.32 7.80 -10.21
CA LYS A 274 -28.91 8.20 -10.10
C LYS A 274 -28.70 9.39 -9.16
N ALA A 275 -29.53 10.42 -9.24
CA ALA A 275 -29.36 11.61 -8.40
C ALA A 275 -29.53 11.24 -6.92
N LYS A 276 -30.53 10.40 -6.59
CA LYS A 276 -30.71 9.88 -5.24
C LYS A 276 -29.58 8.96 -4.78
N ALA A 277 -29.01 8.16 -5.68
CA ALA A 277 -27.84 7.34 -5.36
C ALA A 277 -26.62 8.23 -5.06
N ASP A 278 -26.41 9.30 -5.84
CA ASP A 278 -25.33 10.26 -5.61
C ASP A 278 -25.54 11.01 -4.27
N GLU A 279 -26.77 11.42 -3.94
CA GLU A 279 -27.11 12.01 -2.63
C GLU A 279 -26.86 11.03 -1.47
N PHE A 280 -27.27 9.76 -1.63
CA PHE A 280 -27.02 8.71 -0.66
C PHE A 280 -25.52 8.53 -0.41
N TRP A 281 -24.72 8.40 -1.47
CA TRP A 281 -23.27 8.22 -1.34
C TRP A 281 -22.58 9.45 -0.76
N ALA A 282 -23.03 10.66 -1.10
CA ALA A 282 -22.54 11.89 -0.48
C ALA A 282 -22.81 11.89 1.03
N GLY A 283 -24.03 11.51 1.46
CA GLY A 283 -24.38 11.41 2.87
C GLY A 283 -23.65 10.29 3.61
N PHE A 284 -23.50 9.12 2.99
CA PHE A 284 -22.83 7.96 3.59
C PHE A 284 -21.31 8.11 3.70
N ASN A 285 -20.71 8.93 2.83
CA ASN A 285 -19.28 9.23 2.87
C ASN A 285 -18.95 10.56 3.56
N ALA A 286 -19.96 11.36 3.92
CA ALA A 286 -19.76 12.58 4.66
C ALA A 286 -19.07 12.29 5.99
N ARG A 287 -17.92 12.92 6.20
CA ARG A 287 -17.29 12.93 7.53
C ARG A 287 -18.12 13.87 8.39
N GLN A 288 -18.84 13.31 9.35
CA GLN A 288 -19.41 14.15 10.40
C GLN A 288 -18.27 14.51 11.35
N ASN A 289 -18.05 15.81 11.55
CA ASN A 289 -17.13 16.29 12.57
C ASN A 289 -17.58 15.69 13.91
N SER A 290 -16.77 14.79 14.46
CA SER A 290 -16.87 14.42 15.86
C SER A 290 -16.54 15.67 16.67
N ASN A 291 -17.57 16.35 17.17
CA ASN A 291 -17.44 17.32 18.27
C ASN A 291 -16.86 16.64 19.51
#